data_AF-A0A916RP94-F1
#
_entry.id   AF-A0A916RP94-F1
#
_cell.length_a   1.000
_cell.length_b   1.000
_cell.length_c   1.000
_cell.angle_alpha   90.00
_cell.angle_beta   90.00
_cell.angle_gamma   90.00
#
_symmetry.space_group_name_H-M   'P 1'
#
loop_
_entity.id
_entity.type
_entity.pdbx_description
1 polymer ?
#
loop_
_entity_poly.entity_id
_entity_poly.type
_entity_poly.pdbx_seq_one_letter_code
_entity_poly.pdbx_strand_id
1 'polypeptide(L)'
;MNVSINSLQHVQLPKVQTSSKVTPGQAQSSFANILKNTINDVNKLQNLSDMKTEALAQGKIDNLHDVMITAQKASVTLQATVEVQRKAIDAYNEIMRMQV
;
A
#
# COMPACT_ATOMS: atom_id res chain seq x y z
N MET A 1 -64.80 13.60 -7.61
CA MET A 1 -63.58 14.43 -7.74
C MET A 1 -62.80 14.31 -6.43
N ASN A 2 -62.03 13.24 -6.30
CA ASN A 2 -61.23 12.88 -5.12
C ASN A 2 -59.77 12.86 -5.55
N VAL A 3 -59.09 14.00 -5.37
CA VAL A 3 -57.66 14.11 -5.62
C VAL A 3 -56.95 13.45 -4.44
N SER A 4 -56.50 12.22 -4.64
CA SER A 4 -55.61 11.52 -3.73
C SER A 4 -54.25 12.23 -3.74
N ILE A 5 -54.06 13.15 -2.80
CA ILE A 5 -52.75 13.67 -2.41
C ILE A 5 -51.96 12.53 -1.75
N ASN A 6 -51.30 11.73 -2.58
CA ASN A 6 -50.29 10.79 -2.14
C ASN A 6 -49.18 11.60 -1.46
N SER A 7 -49.13 11.48 -0.14
CA SER A 7 -48.12 12.01 0.73
C SER A 7 -46.75 11.70 0.17
N LEU A 8 -45.95 12.76 0.01
CA LEU A 8 -44.55 12.71 -0.36
C LEU A 8 -43.87 11.56 0.39
N GLN A 9 -43.59 10.49 -0.36
CA GLN A 9 -42.78 9.39 0.09
C GLN A 9 -41.49 10.01 0.61
N HIS A 10 -41.28 9.88 1.92
CA HIS A 10 -40.03 10.25 2.54
C HIS A 10 -38.95 9.43 1.84
N VAL A 11 -38.12 10.11 1.04
CA VAL A 11 -36.93 9.52 0.45
C VAL A 11 -36.02 9.16 1.61
N GLN A 12 -36.09 7.90 2.03
CA GLN A 12 -35.18 7.31 3.00
C GLN A 12 -33.78 7.41 2.39
N LEU A 13 -32.93 8.29 2.94
CA LEU A 13 -31.52 8.31 2.57
C LEU A 13 -30.95 6.89 2.75
N PRO A 14 -30.13 6.39 1.81
CA PRO A 14 -29.42 5.15 2.00
C PRO A 14 -28.60 5.26 3.28
N LYS A 15 -28.93 4.41 4.26
CA LYS A 15 -28.10 4.24 5.45
C LYS A 15 -26.71 3.84 4.97
N VAL A 16 -25.77 4.78 5.03
CA VAL A 16 -24.34 4.46 5.00
C VAL A 16 -24.12 3.55 6.21
N GLN A 17 -23.97 2.25 5.93
CA GLN A 17 -23.61 1.26 6.93
C GLN A 17 -22.19 1.60 7.39
N THR A 18 -22.13 2.33 8.49
CA THR A 18 -20.90 2.58 9.23
C THR A 18 -20.38 1.23 9.73
N SER A 19 -19.19 0.89 9.22
CA SER A 19 -18.16 0.06 9.84
C SER A 19 -18.63 -1.19 10.59
N SER A 20 -18.50 -2.35 9.94
CA SER A 20 -18.26 -3.60 10.66
C SER A 20 -17.08 -3.39 11.61
N LYS A 21 -17.34 -3.33 12.92
CA LYS A 21 -16.31 -3.28 13.96
C LYS A 21 -15.51 -4.58 13.88
N VAL A 22 -14.38 -4.53 13.18
CA VAL A 22 -13.38 -5.60 13.21
C VAL A 22 -12.89 -5.68 14.64
N THR A 23 -13.17 -6.79 15.32
CA THR A 23 -12.64 -7.02 16.67
C THR A 23 -11.12 -7.16 16.61
N PRO A 24 -10.37 -6.74 17.65
CA PRO A 24 -8.91 -6.83 17.65
C PRO A 24 -8.36 -8.22 17.28
N GLY A 25 -9.06 -9.30 17.67
CA GLY A 25 -8.72 -10.67 17.30
C GLY A 25 -8.93 -11.01 15.81
N GLN A 26 -9.96 -10.45 15.15
CA GLN A 26 -10.14 -10.60 13.70
C GLN A 26 -9.11 -9.79 12.91
N ALA A 27 -8.72 -8.61 13.41
CA ALA A 27 -7.65 -7.81 12.83
C ALA A 27 -6.28 -8.51 12.94
N GLN A 28 -5.99 -9.14 14.08
CA GLN A 28 -4.76 -9.91 14.31
C GLN A 28 -4.68 -11.15 13.41
N SER A 29 -5.78 -11.88 13.23
CA SER A 29 -5.82 -13.03 12.32
C SER A 29 -5.65 -12.60 10.86
N SER A 30 -6.31 -11.52 10.44
CA SER A 30 -6.14 -10.94 9.10
C SER A 30 -4.70 -10.48 8.85
N PHE A 31 -4.08 -9.79 9.81
CA PHE A 31 -2.68 -9.38 9.74
C PHE A 31 -1.73 -10.58 9.68
N ALA A 32 -1.94 -11.61 10.50
CA ALA A 32 -1.11 -12.82 10.47
C ALA A 32 -1.19 -13.55 9.12
N ASN A 33 -2.37 -13.59 8.51
CA ASN A 33 -2.57 -14.17 7.18
C ASN A 33 -1.89 -13.33 6.09
N ILE A 34 -2.01 -12.00 6.15
CA ILE A 34 -1.31 -11.09 5.23
C ILE A 34 0.20 -11.25 5.37
N LEU A 35 0.73 -11.24 6.59
CA LEU A 35 2.15 -11.42 6.85
C LEU A 35 2.67 -12.77 6.33
N LYS A 36 1.92 -13.85 6.53
CA LYS A 36 2.27 -15.17 6.00
C LYS A 36 2.26 -15.21 4.48
N ASN A 37 1.31 -14.53 3.84
CA ASN A 37 1.28 -14.41 2.38
C ASN A 37 2.46 -13.58 1.87
N THR A 38 2.78 -12.46 2.51
CA THR A 38 3.92 -11.62 2.13
C THR A 38 5.24 -12.37 2.27
N ILE A 39 5.45 -13.17 3.32
CA ILE A 39 6.67 -13.99 3.46
C ILE A 39 6.79 -15.01 2.32
N ASN A 40 5.67 -15.64 1.92
CA ASN A 40 5.67 -16.55 0.77
C ASN A 40 5.94 -15.81 -0.55
N ASP A 41 5.40 -14.61 -0.71
CA ASP A 41 5.59 -13.80 -1.92
C ASP A 41 7.04 -13.30 -2.02
N VAL A 42 7.67 -12.92 -0.91
CA VAL A 42 9.09 -12.57 -0.86
C VAL A 42 9.95 -13.78 -1.23
N ASN A 43 9.63 -14.99 -0.75
CA ASN A 43 10.36 -16.20 -1.13
C ASN A 43 10.27 -16.49 -2.65
N LYS A 44 9.08 -16.30 -3.23
CA LYS A 44 8.88 -16.39 -4.69
C LYS A 44 9.65 -15.31 -5.45
N LEU A 45 9.64 -14.07 -4.95
CA LEU A 45 10.38 -12.96 -5.55
C LEU A 45 11.89 -13.20 -5.51
N GLN A 46 12.41 -13.76 -4.42
CA GLN A 46 13.82 -14.13 -4.29
C GLN A 46 14.22 -15.17 -5.34
N ASN A 47 13.44 -16.25 -5.49
CA ASN A 47 13.67 -17.26 -6.52
C ASN A 47 13.64 -16.67 -7.94
N LEU A 48 12.69 -15.77 -8.20
CA LEU A 48 12.60 -15.07 -9.49
C LEU A 48 13.80 -14.13 -9.72
N SER A 49 14.26 -13.47 -8.66
CA SER A 49 15.44 -12.60 -8.69
C SER A 49 16.70 -13.38 -8.98
N ASP A 50 16.86 -14.56 -8.37
CA ASP A 50 18.02 -15.43 -8.59
C ASP A 50 18.07 -15.90 -10.06
N MET A 51 16.93 -16.35 -10.62
CA MET A 51 16.83 -16.68 -12.06
C MET A 51 17.13 -15.49 -12.98
N LYS A 52 16.64 -14.29 -12.63
CA LYS A 52 16.89 -13.09 -13.42
C LYS A 52 18.34 -12.61 -13.29
N THR A 53 18.98 -12.84 -12.16
CA THR A 53 20.39 -12.51 -11.92
C THR A 53 21.28 -13.44 -12.73
N GLU A 54 20.94 -14.72 -12.80
CA GLU A 54 21.60 -15.69 -13.68
C GLU A 54 21.44 -15.30 -15.17
N ALA A 55 20.26 -14.82 -15.58
CA ALA A 55 20.03 -14.30 -16.93
C ALA A 55 20.77 -12.96 -17.19
N LEU A 56 20.96 -12.11 -16.18
CA LEU A 56 21.72 -10.86 -16.30
C LEU A 56 23.24 -11.09 -16.39
N ALA A 57 23.77 -12.11 -15.70
CA ALA A 57 25.17 -12.52 -15.79
C ALA A 57 25.58 -12.94 -17.23
N GLN A 58 24.61 -13.18 -18.12
CA GLN A 58 24.83 -13.43 -19.55
C GLN A 58 25.13 -12.15 -20.37
N GLY A 59 25.31 -10.99 -19.73
CA GLY A 59 26.14 -9.91 -20.25
C GLY A 59 25.52 -9.01 -21.33
N LYS A 60 24.22 -8.71 -21.26
CA LYS A 60 23.57 -7.73 -22.15
C LYS A 60 23.48 -6.34 -21.52
N ILE A 61 24.50 -5.49 -21.66
CA ILE A 61 24.29 -4.05 -21.48
C ILE A 61 25.21 -3.25 -22.42
N ASP A 62 24.59 -2.57 -23.41
CA ASP A 62 25.25 -1.91 -24.55
C ASP A 62 25.45 -0.38 -24.41
N ASN A 63 25.05 0.28 -23.31
CA ASN A 63 25.03 1.75 -23.30
C ASN A 63 25.48 2.38 -21.97
N LEU A 64 26.72 2.88 -21.92
CA LEU A 64 27.31 3.66 -20.81
C LEU A 64 26.46 4.88 -20.41
N HIS A 65 25.74 5.49 -21.36
CA HIS A 65 24.84 6.61 -21.12
C HIS A 65 23.68 6.25 -20.17
N ASP A 66 23.14 5.03 -20.30
CA ASP A 66 22.04 4.57 -19.45
C ASP A 66 22.50 4.33 -18.00
N VAL A 67 23.76 3.94 -17.79
CA VAL A 67 24.35 3.82 -16.45
C VAL A 67 24.39 5.17 -15.74
N MET A 68 24.81 6.22 -16.43
CA MET A 68 24.86 7.57 -15.86
C MET A 68 23.47 8.13 -15.52
N ILE A 69 22.51 7.98 -16.45
CA ILE A 69 21.10 8.35 -16.23
C ILE A 69 20.51 7.58 -15.05
N THR A 70 20.79 6.27 -14.97
CA THR A 70 20.32 5.41 -13.89
C THR A 70 20.92 5.83 -12.55
N ALA A 71 22.21 6.14 -12.51
CA ALA A 71 22.87 6.62 -11.29
C ALA A 71 22.26 7.94 -10.79
N GLN A 72 22.02 8.91 -11.68
CA GLN A 72 21.35 10.15 -11.31
C GLN A 72 19.91 9.92 -10.83
N LYS A 73 19.15 9.04 -11.50
CA LYS A 73 17.79 8.69 -11.09
C LYS A 73 17.75 8.01 -9.73
N ALA A 74 18.69 7.10 -9.48
CA ALA A 74 18.82 6.40 -8.19
C ALA A 74 19.14 7.39 -7.06
N SER A 75 20.04 8.35 -7.28
CA SER A 75 20.37 9.38 -6.29
C SER A 75 19.15 10.22 -5.89
N VAL A 76 18.36 10.69 -6.87
CA VAL A 76 17.15 11.50 -6.61
C VAL A 76 16.09 10.66 -5.91
N THR A 77 15.93 9.40 -6.32
CA THR A 77 14.95 8.49 -5.72
C THR A 77 15.28 8.18 -4.26
N LEU A 78 16.56 7.94 -3.96
CA LEU A 78 17.03 7.69 -2.60
C LEU A 78 16.74 8.89 -1.69
N GLN A 79 17.01 10.11 -2.17
CA GLN A 79 16.69 11.33 -1.42
C GLN A 79 15.19 11.42 -1.13
N ALA A 80 14.34 11.17 -2.12
CA ALA A 80 12.89 11.15 -1.93
C ALA A 80 12.45 10.06 -0.92
N THR A 81 13.05 8.87 -0.95
CA THR A 81 12.76 7.80 0.00
C THR A 81 13.10 8.19 1.43
N VAL A 82 14.22 8.88 1.65
CA VAL A 82 14.59 9.38 2.99
C VAL A 82 13.56 10.38 3.51
N GLU A 83 13.07 11.29 2.66
CA GLU A 83 12.02 12.23 3.03
C GLU A 83 10.70 11.54 3.39
N VAL A 84 10.30 10.52 2.62
CA VAL A 84 9.11 9.72 2.91
C VAL A 84 9.28 8.96 4.24
N GLN A 85 10.44 8.37 4.48
CA GLN A 85 10.73 7.67 5.74
C GLN A 85 10.64 8.63 6.93
N ARG A 86 11.22 9.83 6.82
CA ARG A 86 11.14 10.87 7.84
C ARG A 86 9.67 11.22 8.14
N LYS A 87 8.87 11.47 7.10
CA LYS A 87 7.44 11.79 7.26
C LYS A 87 6.63 10.67 7.88
N ALA A 88 6.96 9.42 7.59
CA ALA A 88 6.32 8.26 8.20
C ALA A 88 6.66 8.15 9.70
N ILE A 89 7.90 8.42 10.10
CA ILE A 89 8.32 8.47 11.51
C ILE A 89 7.62 9.63 12.23
N ASP A 90 7.57 10.81 11.61
CA ASP A 90 6.86 11.97 12.17
C ASP A 90 5.37 11.66 12.40
N ALA A 91 4.71 11.04 11.41
CA ALA A 91 3.31 10.64 11.52
C ALA A 91 3.07 9.61 12.63
N TYR A 92 3.99 8.65 12.80
CA TYR A 92 3.94 7.70 13.90
C TYR A 92 4.06 8.40 15.27
N ASN A 93 5.03 9.30 15.40
CA ASN A 93 5.23 10.06 16.64
C ASN A 93 4.02 10.95 16.97
N GLU A 94 3.40 11.56 15.97
CA GLU A 94 2.21 12.41 16.17
C GLU A 94 1.01 11.60 16.66
N ILE A 95 0.78 10.40 16.10
CA ILE A 95 -0.29 9.50 16.57
C ILE A 95 -0.06 9.10 18.04
N MET A 96 1.19 8.85 18.44
CA MET A 96 1.53 8.52 19.83
C MET A 96 1.27 9.71 20.78
N ARG A 97 1.50 10.94 20.32
CA ARG A 97 1.24 12.17 21.11
C ARG A 97 -0.24 12.51 21.23
N MET A 98 -1.11 11.98 20.35
CA MET A 98 -2.57 12.16 20.44
C MET A 98 -3.24 11.23 21.46
N GLN A 99 -2.58 10.15 21.92
CA GLN A 99 -3.18 9.15 22.80
C GLN A 99 -2.82 9.30 24.29
N VAL A 100 -2.12 10.37 24.69
CA VAL A 100 -1.87 10.71 26.10
C VAL A 100 -2.85 11.75 26.62
#